data_AF-A0A9P6TVT3-F1
#
_entry.id   AF-A0A9P6TVT3-F1
#
_cell.length_a   1.000
_cell.length_b   1.000
_cell.length_c   1.000
_cell.angle_alpha   90.00
_cell.angle_beta   90.00
_cell.angle_gamma   90.00
#
_symmetry.space_group_name_H-M   'P 1'
#
loop_
_entity.id
_entity.type
_entity.pdbx_description
1 polymer ?
#
loop_
_entity_poly.entity_id
_entity_poly.type
_entity_poly.pdbx_seq_one_letter_code
_entity_poly.pdbx_strand_id
1 'polypeptide(L)'
;MAKKTKTTRNAKHSSLAAQARRNKALQLPSMTLVATSAMAAAREACAAKVDAIVEECLANNSKFRDSKFDILSDRKNCLYASLTSETVYQVAGARRLPDIFRHPVFFLNGVSPDDIKQGATGNCWFVASLAVISNVPGLLEQLCVKRNEQVGVYGFIFFKDGDWVSTVVDDQLFYKINETTRRKTLVFGSCNEERESWLPLIEKAYAKIHGDYEILENGLTSEGIEDLTGGTSSILFTSDILDKDRFWEEEMKMVNKVTLMGCSITHENEDSDKDGIIHSHAYSILDVAEYEGERLVHVRNPWGATEWNGDWSDQSEKWTPDAIKALSHVEKDDGKFWMSYKDFLRIFNTIDRCRVFDVSWSVASNWISYNVEPRSSGEYHFELTEDSETVIVLNQPDTRYYGAFDSKFIHILAFHVYDSDKKLIMRARGTGAYPTRSVNCELKLKAGSYTVIPHVQREPTDVIHNSDSENDTEKDNALTPGATRATSDAIDKGVLMFQQRKATMVRSMSMARVMGRKLLGVDDEDFEDVGLDTELEEAKWQLMLGLRVYSHDPNLKLDGHTGDHPLLKECDEDEQTRDTTEKEDPEGVTATLADKLQISTEPKEE
;
A
#
# COMPACT_ATOMS: atom_id res chain seq x y z
N MET A 1 -39.14 -39.22 16.07
CA MET A 1 -37.86 -38.50 15.89
C MET A 1 -37.35 -38.44 14.43
N ALA A 2 -38.20 -38.53 13.39
CA ALA A 2 -37.76 -38.48 11.98
C ALA A 2 -38.26 -37.26 11.17
N LYS A 3 -38.96 -36.30 11.80
CA LYS A 3 -39.50 -35.10 11.12
C LYS A 3 -38.73 -33.79 11.37
N LYS A 4 -37.81 -33.73 12.35
CA LYS A 4 -37.00 -32.52 12.65
C LYS A 4 -35.71 -32.42 11.81
N THR A 5 -35.27 -33.48 11.14
CA THR A 5 -34.02 -33.52 10.36
C THR A 5 -34.19 -33.17 8.88
N LYS A 6 -35.43 -33.09 8.38
CA LYS A 6 -35.72 -32.79 6.96
C LYS A 6 -35.84 -31.27 6.69
N THR A 7 -36.25 -30.49 7.70
CA THR A 7 -36.47 -29.04 7.56
C THR A 7 -35.17 -28.24 7.58
N THR A 8 -34.17 -28.67 8.36
CA THR A 8 -32.83 -28.04 8.43
C THR A 8 -31.97 -28.30 7.20
N ARG A 9 -32.22 -29.38 6.45
CA ARG A 9 -31.48 -29.71 5.22
C ARG A 9 -31.98 -28.91 4.01
N ASN A 10 -33.27 -28.59 3.96
CA ASN A 10 -33.85 -27.74 2.90
C ASN A 10 -33.52 -26.25 3.08
N ALA A 11 -33.38 -25.76 4.32
CA ALA A 11 -32.97 -24.38 4.58
C ALA A 11 -31.49 -24.11 4.22
N LYS A 12 -30.58 -25.07 4.46
CA LYS A 12 -29.18 -24.97 4.02
C LYS A 12 -29.02 -25.06 2.50
N HIS A 13 -29.85 -25.85 1.81
CA HIS A 13 -29.85 -25.89 0.36
C HIS A 13 -30.43 -24.63 -0.29
N SER A 14 -31.38 -23.95 0.36
CA SER A 14 -31.90 -22.67 -0.17
C SER A 14 -30.95 -21.50 0.07
N SER A 15 -30.18 -21.49 1.17
CA SER A 15 -29.14 -20.46 1.38
C SER A 15 -27.97 -20.61 0.41
N LEU A 16 -27.49 -21.84 0.19
CA LEU A 16 -26.44 -22.13 -0.80
C LEU A 16 -26.91 -21.86 -2.24
N ALA A 17 -28.18 -22.14 -2.56
CA ALA A 17 -28.73 -21.82 -3.88
C ALA A 17 -29.01 -20.32 -4.06
N ALA A 18 -29.32 -19.58 -3.00
CA ALA A 18 -29.42 -18.12 -3.02
C ALA A 18 -28.05 -17.46 -3.15
N GLN A 19 -27.03 -18.00 -2.47
CA GLN A 19 -25.64 -17.58 -2.58
C GLN A 19 -25.07 -17.93 -3.95
N ALA A 20 -25.38 -19.11 -4.50
CA ALA A 20 -25.02 -19.48 -5.87
C ALA A 20 -25.75 -18.64 -6.94
N ARG A 21 -27.00 -18.19 -6.69
CA ARG A 21 -27.71 -17.24 -7.57
C ARG A 21 -27.15 -15.82 -7.47
N ARG A 22 -26.73 -15.38 -6.28
CA ARG A 22 -25.98 -14.12 -6.06
C ARG A 22 -24.63 -14.17 -6.78
N ASN A 23 -23.93 -15.30 -6.69
CA ASN A 23 -22.66 -15.56 -7.38
C ASN A 23 -22.80 -15.70 -8.91
N LYS A 24 -24.01 -15.96 -9.42
CA LYS A 24 -24.28 -16.08 -10.87
C LYS A 24 -24.87 -14.79 -11.48
N ALA A 25 -25.23 -13.81 -10.65
CA ALA A 25 -25.66 -12.48 -11.05
C ALA A 25 -24.51 -11.45 -11.04
N LEU A 26 -23.31 -11.87 -10.66
CA LEU A 26 -22.08 -11.14 -10.93
C LEU A 26 -21.76 -11.29 -12.43
N GLN A 27 -22.34 -10.38 -13.22
CA GLN A 27 -21.62 -9.77 -14.34
C GLN A 27 -20.20 -9.43 -13.86
N LEU A 28 -19.20 -9.48 -14.76
CA LEU A 28 -17.79 -9.11 -14.52
C LEU A 28 -17.65 -8.19 -13.29
N PRO A 29 -16.87 -8.56 -12.26
CA PRO A 29 -16.88 -7.80 -11.01
C PRO A 29 -16.69 -6.32 -11.35
N SER A 30 -17.55 -5.44 -10.82
CA SER A 30 -17.52 -4.00 -11.15
C SER A 30 -16.18 -3.35 -10.81
N MET A 31 -15.33 -4.07 -10.07
CA MET A 31 -13.94 -3.75 -9.81
C MET A 31 -13.06 -4.95 -10.18
N THR A 32 -12.10 -4.72 -11.06
CA THR A 32 -11.01 -5.66 -11.36
C THR A 32 -9.71 -5.10 -10.81
N LEU A 33 -8.70 -5.96 -10.65
CA LEU A 33 -7.32 -5.46 -10.55
C LEU A 33 -7.01 -4.61 -11.79
N VAL A 34 -6.15 -3.60 -11.68
CA VAL A 34 -5.79 -2.78 -12.85
C VAL A 34 -5.16 -3.68 -13.92
N ALA A 35 -5.98 -3.99 -14.93
CA ALA A 35 -5.69 -4.98 -15.96
C ALA A 35 -4.82 -4.36 -17.05
N THR A 36 -3.55 -4.10 -16.72
CA THR A 36 -2.56 -3.62 -17.68
C THR A 36 -1.98 -4.78 -18.48
N SER A 37 -1.39 -4.48 -19.65
CA SER A 37 -0.56 -5.44 -20.38
C SER A 37 0.58 -5.99 -19.50
N ALA A 38 1.12 -5.15 -18.61
CA ALA A 38 2.16 -5.53 -17.66
C ALA A 38 1.64 -6.51 -16.60
N MET A 39 0.38 -6.38 -16.15
CA MET A 39 -0.26 -7.37 -15.29
C MET A 39 -0.33 -8.75 -15.97
N ALA A 40 -0.78 -8.79 -17.22
CA ALA A 40 -0.86 -10.04 -17.98
C ALA A 40 0.52 -10.69 -18.13
N ALA A 41 1.54 -9.91 -18.47
CA ALA A 41 2.93 -10.38 -18.56
C ALA A 41 3.46 -10.88 -17.21
N ALA A 42 3.17 -10.19 -16.10
CA ALA A 42 3.57 -10.61 -14.76
C ALA A 42 2.91 -11.94 -14.36
N ARG A 43 1.63 -12.13 -14.69
CA ARG A 43 0.92 -13.40 -14.46
C ARG A 43 1.50 -14.54 -15.30
N GLU A 44 1.76 -14.31 -16.57
CA GLU A 44 2.35 -15.32 -17.46
C GLU A 44 3.74 -15.74 -16.97
N ALA A 45 4.61 -14.77 -16.66
CA ALA A 45 5.94 -15.03 -16.11
C ALA A 45 5.87 -15.78 -14.77
N CYS A 46 4.94 -15.40 -13.89
CA CYS A 46 4.72 -16.09 -12.62
C CYS A 46 4.28 -17.54 -12.83
N ALA A 47 3.31 -17.78 -13.73
CA ALA A 47 2.80 -19.11 -14.03
C ALA A 47 3.89 -20.01 -14.60
N ALA A 48 4.67 -19.51 -15.57
CA ALA A 48 5.79 -20.23 -16.16
C ALA A 48 6.86 -20.59 -15.12
N LYS A 49 7.16 -19.67 -14.20
CA LYS A 49 8.10 -19.93 -13.10
C LYS A 49 7.59 -21.02 -12.15
N VAL A 50 6.31 -21.00 -11.81
CA VAL A 50 5.71 -22.05 -10.97
C VAL A 50 5.76 -23.41 -11.67
N ASP A 51 5.47 -23.47 -12.97
CA ASP A 51 5.57 -24.71 -13.75
C ASP A 51 6.98 -25.30 -13.76
N ALA A 52 7.99 -24.47 -14.04
CA ALA A 52 9.38 -24.89 -14.04
C ALA A 52 9.80 -25.46 -12.65
N ILE A 53 9.40 -24.78 -11.57
CA ILE A 53 9.65 -25.25 -10.20
C ILE A 53 8.96 -26.60 -9.93
N VAL A 54 7.71 -26.75 -10.38
CA VAL A 54 6.96 -28.00 -10.21
C VAL A 54 7.65 -29.15 -10.95
N GLU A 55 8.04 -28.95 -12.20
CA GLU A 55 8.75 -29.96 -12.99
C GLU A 55 10.06 -30.39 -12.33
N GLU A 56 10.88 -29.44 -11.88
CA GLU A 56 12.15 -29.70 -11.19
C GLU A 56 11.92 -30.46 -9.88
N CYS A 57 10.97 -30.01 -9.06
CA CYS A 57 10.68 -30.63 -7.77
C CYS A 57 10.18 -32.06 -7.91
N LEU A 58 9.30 -32.32 -8.90
CA LEU A 58 8.80 -33.65 -9.19
C LEU A 58 9.92 -34.57 -9.71
N ALA A 59 10.81 -34.08 -10.58
CA ALA A 59 11.95 -34.84 -11.08
C ALA A 59 12.92 -35.23 -9.95
N ASN A 60 13.15 -34.33 -9.00
CA ASN A 60 14.05 -34.53 -7.87
C ASN A 60 13.39 -35.21 -6.65
N ASN A 61 12.10 -35.57 -6.73
CA ASN A 61 11.31 -36.08 -5.62
C ASN A 61 11.46 -35.21 -4.35
N SER A 62 11.33 -33.90 -4.53
CA SER A 62 11.52 -32.90 -3.48
C SER A 62 10.33 -31.94 -3.44
N LYS A 63 10.20 -31.21 -2.33
CA LYS A 63 9.28 -30.08 -2.22
C LYS A 63 10.03 -28.79 -2.48
N PHE A 64 9.35 -27.79 -3.04
CA PHE A 64 9.94 -26.48 -3.27
C PHE A 64 10.42 -25.87 -1.96
N ARG A 65 11.63 -25.30 -1.99
CA ARG A 65 12.23 -24.51 -0.92
C ARG A 65 12.70 -23.21 -1.53
N ASP A 66 12.20 -22.11 -1.00
CA ASP A 66 12.49 -20.78 -1.50
C ASP A 66 13.86 -20.31 -0.99
N SER A 67 14.89 -20.46 -1.80
CA SER A 67 16.26 -20.07 -1.43
C SER A 67 16.43 -18.57 -1.20
N LYS A 68 15.55 -17.74 -1.77
CA LYS A 68 15.59 -16.28 -1.61
C LYS A 68 14.83 -15.78 -0.36
N PHE A 69 14.05 -16.65 0.28
CA PHE A 69 13.31 -16.33 1.49
C PHE A 69 13.22 -17.59 2.38
N ASP A 70 14.39 -18.12 2.72
CA ASP A 70 14.54 -19.40 3.40
C ASP A 70 14.34 -19.27 4.91
N ILE A 71 13.10 -19.39 5.35
CA ILE A 71 12.75 -19.19 6.76
C ILE A 71 13.30 -20.28 7.71
N LEU A 72 13.79 -21.41 7.18
CA LEU A 72 14.40 -22.49 7.98
C LEU A 72 15.88 -22.23 8.24
N SER A 73 16.63 -21.91 7.19
CA SER A 73 18.09 -21.72 7.29
C SER A 73 18.46 -20.27 7.58
N ASP A 74 17.63 -19.32 7.17
CA ASP A 74 17.90 -17.89 7.26
C ASP A 74 16.78 -17.13 7.99
N ARG A 75 16.41 -17.67 9.15
CA ARG A 75 15.30 -17.16 9.96
C ARG A 75 15.45 -15.67 10.32
N LYS A 76 16.67 -15.20 10.63
CA LYS A 76 16.87 -13.81 11.08
C LYS A 76 16.62 -12.82 9.95
N ASN A 77 17.14 -13.07 8.74
CA ASN A 77 16.89 -12.21 7.59
C ASN A 77 15.41 -12.11 7.24
N CYS A 78 14.67 -13.22 7.35
CA CYS A 78 13.25 -13.27 7.02
C CYS A 78 12.36 -12.65 8.11
N LEU A 79 12.81 -12.59 9.36
CA LEU A 79 12.02 -12.07 10.47
C LEU A 79 12.26 -10.59 10.73
N TYR A 80 13.51 -10.13 10.65
CA TYR A 80 13.91 -8.86 11.23
C TYR A 80 14.52 -7.91 10.20
N ALA A 81 14.15 -6.63 10.27
CA ALA A 81 14.67 -5.55 9.45
C ALA A 81 16.17 -5.33 9.71
N SER A 82 16.61 -5.52 10.96
CA SER A 82 18.00 -5.41 11.38
C SER A 82 18.45 -6.58 12.27
N LEU A 83 19.75 -6.91 12.23
CA LEU A 83 20.36 -7.86 13.17
C LEU A 83 20.27 -7.41 14.64
N THR A 84 20.07 -6.12 14.87
CA THR A 84 19.93 -5.49 16.19
C THR A 84 18.48 -5.12 16.51
N SER A 85 17.51 -5.67 15.79
CA SER A 85 16.09 -5.46 16.10
C SER A 85 15.81 -5.78 17.58
N GLU A 86 15.08 -4.88 18.23
CA GLU A 86 14.58 -5.06 19.60
C GLU A 86 13.29 -5.91 19.63
N THR A 87 12.66 -6.10 18.47
CA THR A 87 11.45 -6.90 18.32
C THR A 87 11.77 -8.37 18.56
N VAL A 88 11.01 -9.03 19.43
CA VAL A 88 11.20 -10.45 19.74
C VAL A 88 9.92 -11.23 19.44
N TYR A 89 9.89 -11.91 18.30
CA TYR A 89 8.79 -12.81 17.96
C TYR A 89 8.93 -14.15 18.70
N GLN A 90 7.85 -14.60 19.33
CA GLN A 90 7.78 -15.91 19.97
C GLN A 90 7.65 -17.04 18.93
N VAL A 91 8.78 -17.44 18.34
CA VAL A 91 8.86 -18.45 17.29
C VAL A 91 9.43 -19.76 17.83
N ALA A 92 8.65 -20.85 17.79
CA ALA A 92 9.13 -22.19 18.14
C ALA A 92 9.93 -22.83 16.99
N GLY A 93 9.64 -22.47 15.74
CA GLY A 93 10.37 -22.91 14.55
C GLY A 93 9.59 -22.62 13.27
N ALA A 94 10.05 -23.17 12.16
CA ALA A 94 9.34 -23.18 10.88
C ALA A 94 9.07 -24.62 10.42
N ARG A 95 7.89 -24.86 9.84
CA ARG A 95 7.48 -26.16 9.29
C ARG A 95 6.58 -25.96 8.08
N ARG A 96 6.48 -26.99 7.23
CA ARG A 96 5.53 -26.98 6.13
C ARG A 96 4.11 -27.07 6.64
N LEU A 97 3.18 -26.45 5.91
CA LEU A 97 1.76 -26.43 6.24
C LEU A 97 1.18 -27.83 6.57
N PRO A 98 1.47 -28.91 5.80
CA PRO A 98 0.96 -30.26 6.14
C PRO A 98 1.57 -30.89 7.40
N ASP A 99 2.69 -30.37 7.91
CA ASP A 99 3.33 -30.83 9.16
C ASP A 99 2.77 -30.11 10.40
N ILE A 100 2.06 -29.00 10.18
CA ILE A 100 1.40 -28.20 11.21
C ILE A 100 -0.08 -28.61 11.31
N PHE A 101 -0.78 -28.67 10.18
CA PHE A 101 -2.23 -28.91 10.12
C PHE A 101 -2.58 -30.15 9.30
N ARG A 102 -3.67 -30.82 9.68
CA ARG A 102 -4.18 -32.00 8.96
C ARG A 102 -5.05 -31.56 7.79
N HIS A 103 -4.77 -32.07 6.59
CA HIS A 103 -5.51 -31.76 5.36
C HIS A 103 -5.67 -30.25 5.13
N PRO A 104 -4.56 -29.49 5.04
CA PRO A 104 -4.63 -28.08 4.75
C PRO A 104 -5.21 -27.85 3.34
N VAL A 105 -5.93 -26.75 3.19
CA VAL A 105 -6.49 -26.27 1.92
C VAL A 105 -6.09 -24.81 1.74
N PHE A 106 -5.97 -24.37 0.49
CA PHE A 106 -5.65 -22.96 0.24
C PHE A 106 -6.87 -22.07 0.49
N PHE A 107 -7.99 -22.37 -0.17
CA PHE A 107 -9.31 -21.79 0.07
C PHE A 107 -10.26 -22.88 0.56
N LEU A 108 -10.98 -22.64 1.65
CA LEU A 108 -12.01 -23.56 2.12
C LEU A 108 -13.35 -23.27 1.45
N ASN A 109 -13.83 -22.03 1.51
CA ASN A 109 -15.16 -21.63 1.00
C ASN A 109 -15.10 -20.32 0.19
N GLY A 110 -14.00 -20.10 -0.52
CA GLY A 110 -13.67 -18.78 -1.09
C GLY A 110 -12.87 -17.96 -0.09
N VAL A 111 -12.78 -16.66 -0.35
CA VAL A 111 -12.11 -15.71 0.54
C VAL A 111 -13.18 -14.85 1.22
N SER A 112 -13.02 -14.63 2.51
CA SER A 112 -13.88 -13.75 3.29
C SER A 112 -13.04 -12.87 4.22
N PRO A 113 -13.49 -11.63 4.51
CA PRO A 113 -12.95 -10.86 5.62
C PRO A 113 -12.99 -11.67 6.91
N ASP A 114 -14.03 -12.49 7.10
CA ASP A 114 -14.20 -13.36 8.27
C ASP A 114 -13.10 -14.40 8.41
N ASP A 115 -12.33 -14.71 7.38
CA ASP A 115 -11.23 -15.67 7.52
C ASP A 115 -10.07 -15.03 8.27
N ILE A 116 -9.96 -13.70 8.31
CA ILE A 116 -8.71 -13.01 8.64
C ILE A 116 -8.53 -12.85 10.15
N LYS A 117 -7.41 -13.33 10.67
CA LYS A 117 -6.90 -13.00 12.01
C LYS A 117 -5.47 -12.48 11.93
N GLN A 118 -5.26 -11.28 12.49
CA GLN A 118 -3.92 -10.73 12.66
C GLN A 118 -3.07 -11.62 13.61
N GLY A 119 -1.78 -11.70 13.31
CA GLY A 119 -0.79 -12.40 14.12
C GLY A 119 -0.02 -11.48 15.06
N ALA A 120 1.24 -11.82 15.32
CA ALA A 120 2.12 -11.13 16.25
C ALA A 120 2.82 -9.86 15.70
N THR A 121 2.62 -9.51 14.43
CA THR A 121 3.24 -8.33 13.79
C THR A 121 2.28 -7.15 13.80
N GLY A 122 2.82 -5.94 13.97
CA GLY A 122 2.11 -4.66 13.85
C GLY A 122 1.71 -4.27 12.43
N ASN A 123 1.29 -5.23 11.59
CA ASN A 123 0.92 -5.03 10.19
C ASN A 123 -0.61 -4.89 9.99
N CYS A 124 -1.32 -4.34 10.99
CA CYS A 124 -2.78 -4.21 10.97
C CYS A 124 -3.29 -3.51 9.70
N TRP A 125 -2.55 -2.54 9.18
CA TRP A 125 -2.85 -1.83 7.93
C TRP A 125 -2.98 -2.77 6.73
N PHE A 126 -2.05 -3.73 6.59
CA PHE A 126 -2.05 -4.72 5.50
C PHE A 126 -3.15 -5.76 5.70
N VAL A 127 -3.34 -6.22 6.94
CA VAL A 127 -4.41 -7.17 7.28
C VAL A 127 -5.80 -6.57 7.04
N ALA A 128 -5.99 -5.29 7.38
CA ALA A 128 -7.19 -4.52 7.04
C ALA A 128 -7.36 -4.38 5.52
N SER A 129 -6.28 -4.14 4.77
CA SER A 129 -6.32 -4.08 3.31
C SER A 129 -6.83 -5.39 2.68
N LEU A 130 -6.36 -6.54 3.20
CA LEU A 130 -6.84 -7.86 2.79
C LEU A 130 -8.32 -8.08 3.14
N ALA A 131 -8.79 -7.55 4.27
CA ALA A 131 -10.20 -7.59 4.65
C ALA A 131 -11.06 -6.77 3.69
N VAL A 132 -10.62 -5.56 3.33
CA VAL A 132 -11.33 -4.71 2.35
C VAL A 132 -11.42 -5.41 0.99
N ILE A 133 -10.33 -6.00 0.51
CA ILE A 133 -10.29 -6.64 -0.81
C ILE A 133 -11.03 -7.98 -0.85
N SER A 134 -10.93 -8.78 0.22
CA SER A 134 -11.70 -10.04 0.31
C SER A 134 -13.22 -9.83 0.40
N ASN A 135 -13.65 -8.63 0.82
CA ASN A 135 -15.06 -8.26 0.81
C ASN A 135 -15.63 -8.08 -0.61
N VAL A 136 -14.77 -7.82 -1.61
CA VAL A 136 -15.16 -7.74 -3.02
C VAL A 136 -14.95 -9.11 -3.68
N PRO A 137 -16.04 -9.80 -4.10
CA PRO A 137 -15.95 -11.17 -4.61
C PRO A 137 -14.98 -11.32 -5.79
N GLY A 138 -14.01 -12.23 -5.66
CA GLY A 138 -13.09 -12.57 -6.74
C GLY A 138 -11.88 -11.64 -6.88
N LEU A 139 -11.78 -10.55 -6.10
CA LEU A 139 -10.67 -9.60 -6.23
C LEU A 139 -9.38 -10.17 -5.64
N LEU A 140 -9.43 -10.73 -4.42
CA LEU A 140 -8.26 -11.32 -3.77
C LEU A 140 -7.75 -12.56 -4.52
N GLU A 141 -8.66 -13.39 -5.02
CA GLU A 141 -8.32 -14.62 -5.73
C GLU A 141 -7.49 -14.36 -6.99
N GLN A 142 -7.63 -13.17 -7.60
CA GLN A 142 -6.83 -12.79 -8.76
C GLN A 142 -5.35 -12.63 -8.43
N LEU A 143 -4.97 -12.37 -7.18
CA LEU A 143 -3.57 -12.20 -6.78
C LEU A 143 -2.80 -13.53 -6.74
N CYS A 144 -3.49 -14.65 -6.48
CA CYS A 144 -2.90 -15.99 -6.57
C CYS A 144 -2.92 -16.46 -8.02
N VAL A 145 -1.78 -16.38 -8.70
CA VAL A 145 -1.68 -16.70 -10.13
C VAL A 145 -1.71 -18.21 -10.37
N LYS A 146 -0.88 -18.96 -9.65
CA LYS A 146 -0.73 -20.41 -9.83
C LYS A 146 -0.16 -21.04 -8.57
N ARG A 147 -0.54 -22.28 -8.29
CA ARG A 147 -0.05 -23.03 -7.12
C ARG A 147 -0.03 -24.52 -7.39
N ASN A 148 0.79 -25.23 -6.62
CA ASN A 148 0.82 -26.68 -6.56
C ASN A 148 1.07 -27.10 -5.10
N GLU A 149 0.01 -27.54 -4.42
CA GLU A 149 0.02 -27.89 -3.00
C GLU A 149 0.82 -29.17 -2.70
N GLN A 150 0.98 -30.06 -3.68
CA GLN A 150 1.79 -31.26 -3.54
C GLN A 150 3.28 -30.91 -3.43
N VAL A 151 3.76 -30.05 -4.34
CA VAL A 151 5.14 -29.53 -4.33
C VAL A 151 5.33 -28.49 -3.22
N GLY A 152 4.26 -27.81 -2.82
CA GLY A 152 4.27 -26.75 -1.81
C GLY A 152 4.78 -25.42 -2.37
N VAL A 153 4.36 -25.05 -3.58
CA VAL A 153 4.75 -23.80 -4.27
C VAL A 153 3.53 -22.96 -4.62
N TYR A 154 3.63 -21.64 -4.39
CA TYR A 154 2.55 -20.68 -4.59
C TYR A 154 3.09 -19.41 -5.25
N GLY A 155 2.50 -19.00 -6.36
CA GLY A 155 2.85 -17.80 -7.12
C GLY A 155 1.80 -16.71 -6.94
N PHE A 156 2.26 -15.52 -6.58
CA PHE A 156 1.46 -14.32 -6.35
C PHE A 156 1.92 -13.15 -7.22
N ILE A 157 1.04 -12.18 -7.43
CA ILE A 157 1.38 -10.87 -7.99
C ILE A 157 0.98 -9.76 -7.02
N PHE A 158 1.76 -8.68 -7.02
CA PHE A 158 1.49 -7.45 -6.28
C PHE A 158 1.80 -6.25 -7.17
N PHE A 159 1.15 -5.14 -6.94
CA PHE A 159 1.45 -3.87 -7.61
C PHE A 159 2.48 -3.09 -6.79
N LYS A 160 3.58 -2.69 -7.41
CA LYS A 160 4.69 -2.00 -6.77
C LYS A 160 5.32 -1.02 -7.72
N ASP A 161 5.58 0.20 -7.22
CA ASP A 161 6.23 1.27 -7.96
C ASP A 161 5.67 1.44 -9.39
N GLY A 162 4.34 1.39 -9.50
CA GLY A 162 3.64 1.60 -10.76
C GLY A 162 3.56 0.38 -11.70
N ASP A 163 4.00 -0.81 -11.29
CA ASP A 163 3.97 -2.02 -12.11
C ASP A 163 3.63 -3.30 -11.31
N TRP A 164 3.19 -4.36 -12.00
CA TRP A 164 2.87 -5.65 -11.40
C TRP A 164 4.10 -6.56 -11.27
N VAL A 165 4.49 -6.88 -10.04
CA VAL A 165 5.60 -7.78 -9.73
C VAL A 165 5.08 -9.15 -9.30
N SER A 166 5.74 -10.21 -9.79
CA SER A 166 5.43 -11.58 -9.38
C SER A 166 6.39 -12.08 -8.31
N THR A 167 5.89 -12.81 -7.33
CA THR A 167 6.69 -13.51 -6.33
C THR A 167 6.22 -14.95 -6.16
N VAL A 168 7.15 -15.86 -5.86
CA VAL A 168 6.86 -17.28 -5.63
C VAL A 168 7.41 -17.65 -4.26
N VAL A 169 6.61 -18.33 -3.45
CA VAL A 169 6.95 -18.76 -2.08
C VAL A 169 6.65 -20.25 -1.88
N ASP A 170 7.35 -20.85 -0.91
CA ASP A 170 7.06 -22.20 -0.43
C ASP A 170 6.03 -22.25 0.72
N ASP A 171 5.56 -23.46 1.06
CA ASP A 171 4.57 -23.74 2.12
C ASP A 171 5.12 -23.78 3.55
N GLN A 172 6.35 -23.32 3.81
CA GLN A 172 6.89 -23.24 5.16
C GLN A 172 6.38 -22.01 5.90
N LEU A 173 5.95 -22.17 7.14
CA LEU A 173 5.44 -21.09 7.99
C LEU A 173 6.06 -21.15 9.39
N PHE A 174 6.23 -19.97 10.00
CA PHE A 174 6.60 -19.84 11.39
C PHE A 174 5.45 -20.24 12.30
N TYR A 175 5.74 -21.09 13.28
CA TYR A 175 4.76 -21.56 14.25
C TYR A 175 5.26 -21.37 15.68
N LYS A 176 4.31 -21.23 16.59
CA LYS A 176 4.50 -21.27 18.05
C LYS A 176 3.81 -22.51 18.62
N ILE A 177 4.24 -22.91 19.81
CA ILE A 177 3.64 -24.02 20.54
C ILE A 177 3.04 -23.44 21.81
N ASN A 178 1.73 -23.60 21.98
CA ASN A 178 1.09 -23.27 23.24
C ASN A 178 1.63 -24.20 24.34
N GLU A 179 2.17 -23.62 25.42
CA GLU A 179 2.87 -24.40 26.46
C GLU A 179 1.96 -25.41 27.15
N THR A 180 0.71 -25.03 27.41
CA THR A 180 -0.29 -25.85 28.12
C THR A 180 -0.88 -26.94 27.23
N THR A 181 -1.38 -26.57 26.04
CA THR A 181 -2.11 -27.49 25.15
C THR A 181 -1.19 -28.27 24.21
N ARG A 182 0.07 -27.84 24.08
CA ARG A 182 1.06 -28.34 23.10
C ARG A 182 0.59 -28.22 21.65
N ARG A 183 -0.49 -27.46 21.39
CA ARG A 183 -1.01 -27.18 20.05
C ARG A 183 -0.05 -26.24 19.32
N LYS A 184 0.17 -26.52 18.04
CA LYS A 184 0.90 -25.62 17.14
C LYS A 184 -0.08 -24.58 16.59
N THR A 185 0.29 -23.31 16.64
CA THR A 185 -0.45 -22.21 15.99
C THR A 185 0.54 -21.36 15.21
N LEU A 186 0.06 -20.58 14.24
CA LEU A 186 0.93 -19.69 13.46
C LEU A 186 1.33 -18.47 14.30
N VAL A 187 2.51 -17.91 13.98
CA VAL A 187 3.02 -16.70 14.64
C VAL A 187 2.40 -15.45 14.04
N PHE A 188 2.33 -15.39 12.71
CA PHE A 188 1.80 -14.27 11.93
C PHE A 188 0.33 -14.50 11.54
N GLY A 189 -0.16 -13.80 10.52
CA GLY A 189 -1.54 -13.87 10.06
C GLY A 189 -2.01 -15.30 9.85
N SER A 190 -3.25 -15.60 10.24
CA SER A 190 -3.82 -16.95 10.16
C SER A 190 -5.31 -16.93 9.87
N CYS A 191 -5.80 -17.97 9.21
CA CYS A 191 -7.22 -18.07 8.93
C CYS A 191 -8.01 -18.50 10.19
N ASN A 192 -9.29 -18.11 10.25
CA ASN A 192 -10.21 -18.47 11.32
C ASN A 192 -10.36 -20.01 11.44
N GLU A 193 -10.43 -20.69 10.29
CA GLU A 193 -10.22 -22.13 10.18
C GLU A 193 -8.72 -22.41 9.96
N GLU A 194 -8.10 -23.15 10.89
CA GLU A 194 -6.66 -23.42 10.88
C GLU A 194 -6.14 -24.19 9.66
N ARG A 195 -7.01 -24.93 8.97
CA ARG A 195 -6.64 -25.65 7.75
C ARG A 195 -6.58 -24.75 6.53
N GLU A 196 -7.19 -23.57 6.57
CA GLU A 196 -7.15 -22.61 5.49
C GLU A 196 -5.86 -21.79 5.55
N SER A 197 -5.27 -21.52 4.39
CA SER A 197 -3.87 -21.07 4.32
C SER A 197 -3.59 -19.94 3.36
N TRP A 198 -4.61 -19.38 2.70
CA TRP A 198 -4.41 -18.27 1.79
C TRP A 198 -3.78 -17.04 2.50
N LEU A 199 -4.26 -16.71 3.70
CA LEU A 199 -3.79 -15.55 4.47
C LEU A 199 -2.31 -15.65 4.88
N PRO A 200 -1.85 -16.71 5.58
CA PRO A 200 -0.44 -16.80 5.94
C PRO A 200 0.49 -16.86 4.72
N LEU A 201 0.05 -17.42 3.60
CA LEU A 201 0.87 -17.53 2.39
C LEU A 201 0.94 -16.21 1.61
N ILE A 202 -0.15 -15.44 1.51
CA ILE A 202 -0.12 -14.13 0.87
C ILE A 202 0.66 -13.12 1.73
N GLU A 203 0.54 -13.17 3.06
CA GLU A 203 1.34 -12.36 3.97
C GLU A 203 2.83 -12.70 3.87
N LYS A 204 3.19 -13.99 3.80
CA LYS A 204 4.58 -14.40 3.52
C LYS A 204 5.10 -13.87 2.20
N ALA A 205 4.29 -13.94 1.15
CA ALA A 205 4.65 -13.43 -0.17
C ALA A 205 4.85 -11.91 -0.15
N TYR A 206 4.02 -11.20 0.61
CA TYR A 206 4.14 -9.76 0.83
C TYR A 206 5.38 -9.39 1.66
N ALA A 207 5.66 -10.12 2.74
CA ALA A 207 6.89 -10.00 3.53
C ALA A 207 8.13 -10.21 2.66
N LYS A 208 8.13 -11.25 1.82
CA LYS A 208 9.25 -11.53 0.89
C LYS A 208 9.55 -10.37 -0.05
N ILE A 209 8.53 -9.76 -0.66
CA ILE A 209 8.78 -8.66 -1.60
C ILE A 209 9.25 -7.39 -0.89
N HIS A 210 9.01 -7.25 0.42
CA HIS A 210 9.50 -6.14 1.24
C HIS A 210 10.84 -6.44 1.94
N GLY A 211 11.20 -7.72 2.08
CA GLY A 211 12.46 -8.20 2.62
C GLY A 211 12.31 -9.07 3.88
N ASP A 212 11.28 -8.85 4.70
CA ASP A 212 11.02 -9.58 5.95
C ASP A 212 9.63 -9.32 6.53
N TYR A 213 9.34 -9.89 7.71
CA TYR A 213 8.08 -9.69 8.42
C TYR A 213 8.02 -8.41 9.27
N GLU A 214 9.11 -8.00 9.90
CA GLU A 214 9.17 -6.80 10.77
C GLU A 214 8.98 -5.51 9.97
N ILE A 215 9.50 -5.44 8.74
CA ILE A 215 9.35 -4.25 7.88
C ILE A 215 7.89 -3.97 7.47
N LEU A 216 6.98 -4.93 7.71
CA LEU A 216 5.55 -4.74 7.50
C LEU A 216 4.87 -4.01 8.67
N GLU A 217 5.58 -3.71 9.74
CA GLU A 217 5.06 -2.93 10.86
C GLU A 217 4.84 -1.46 10.46
N ASN A 218 3.68 -0.93 10.85
CA ASN A 218 3.23 0.43 10.58
C ASN A 218 3.02 0.77 9.08
N GLY A 219 1.83 1.25 8.76
CA GLY A 219 1.50 1.62 7.39
C GLY A 219 0.07 2.09 7.26
N LEU A 220 -0.28 2.45 6.04
CA LEU A 220 -1.58 3.00 5.69
C LEU A 220 -2.40 1.95 4.95
N THR A 221 -3.63 1.70 5.36
CA THR A 221 -4.50 0.71 4.70
C THR A 221 -4.70 1.04 3.22
N SER A 222 -4.72 2.32 2.85
CA SER A 222 -4.83 2.74 1.45
C SER A 222 -3.63 2.28 0.60
N GLU A 223 -2.40 2.30 1.13
CA GLU A 223 -1.20 1.81 0.45
C GLU A 223 -1.22 0.29 0.26
N GLY A 224 -1.74 -0.45 1.25
CA GLY A 224 -1.86 -1.90 1.16
C GLY A 224 -2.90 -2.29 0.10
N ILE A 225 -4.02 -1.55 0.04
CA ILE A 225 -5.00 -1.71 -1.03
C ILE A 225 -4.39 -1.36 -2.40
N GLU A 226 -3.60 -0.29 -2.51
CA GLU A 226 -2.91 0.06 -3.76
C GLU A 226 -1.98 -1.08 -4.21
N ASP A 227 -1.18 -1.65 -3.32
CA ASP A 227 -0.29 -2.78 -3.65
C ASP A 227 -1.04 -4.05 -4.05
N LEU A 228 -2.26 -4.22 -3.57
CA LEU A 228 -3.09 -5.38 -3.85
C LEU A 228 -4.03 -5.16 -5.05
N THR A 229 -4.16 -3.94 -5.58
CA THR A 229 -5.14 -3.63 -6.65
C THR A 229 -4.57 -2.89 -7.86
N GLY A 230 -3.47 -2.14 -7.70
CA GLY A 230 -2.97 -1.18 -8.68
C GLY A 230 -3.71 0.17 -8.69
N GLY A 231 -4.59 0.40 -7.71
CA GLY A 231 -5.34 1.64 -7.54
C GLY A 231 -4.49 2.85 -7.12
N THR A 232 -5.14 3.91 -6.63
CA THR A 232 -4.47 5.11 -6.12
C THR A 232 -4.90 5.43 -4.69
N SER A 233 -3.93 5.45 -3.78
CA SER A 233 -4.13 5.77 -2.37
C SER A 233 -4.20 7.27 -2.08
N SER A 234 -5.13 7.67 -1.23
CA SER A 234 -5.27 9.02 -0.69
C SER A 234 -5.72 8.95 0.77
N ILE A 235 -5.26 9.89 1.58
CA ILE A 235 -5.68 10.03 2.98
C ILE A 235 -6.65 11.19 3.08
N LEU A 236 -7.77 11.00 3.76
CA LEU A 236 -8.75 12.04 4.02
C LEU A 236 -8.93 12.21 5.53
N PHE A 237 -8.80 13.44 6.03
CA PHE A 237 -9.11 13.75 7.41
C PHE A 237 -10.57 14.11 7.56
N THR A 238 -11.23 13.54 8.56
CA THR A 238 -12.66 13.80 8.79
C THR A 238 -12.93 15.25 9.21
N SER A 239 -11.93 15.93 9.78
CA SER A 239 -11.95 17.36 10.08
C SER A 239 -11.99 18.26 8.84
N ASP A 240 -11.42 17.79 7.74
CA ASP A 240 -11.25 18.56 6.51
C ASP A 240 -12.45 18.42 5.56
N ILE A 241 -13.40 17.55 5.92
CA ILE A 241 -14.65 17.35 5.17
C ILE A 241 -15.57 18.56 5.39
N LEU A 242 -15.58 19.46 4.41
CA LEU A 242 -16.41 20.66 4.42
C LEU A 242 -17.91 20.35 4.42
N ASP A 243 -18.36 19.50 3.50
CA ASP A 243 -19.76 19.10 3.33
C ASP A 243 -19.90 17.60 3.54
N LYS A 244 -20.40 17.23 4.72
CA LYS A 244 -20.60 15.83 5.15
C LYS A 244 -21.72 15.14 4.40
N ASP A 245 -22.70 15.89 3.88
CA ASP A 245 -23.78 15.32 3.06
C ASP A 245 -23.27 15.01 1.65
N ARG A 246 -22.57 15.95 1.04
CA ARG A 246 -21.92 15.73 -0.27
C ARG A 246 -20.89 14.60 -0.21
N PHE A 247 -20.08 14.54 0.85
CA PHE A 247 -19.11 13.46 1.04
C PHE A 247 -19.79 12.09 1.14
N TRP A 248 -20.94 12.00 1.81
CA TRP A 248 -21.70 10.77 1.87
C TRP A 248 -22.15 10.31 0.47
N GLU A 249 -22.72 11.23 -0.31
CA GLU A 249 -23.24 10.93 -1.65
C GLU A 249 -22.15 10.62 -2.68
N GLU A 250 -21.04 11.36 -2.67
CA GLU A 250 -19.99 11.28 -3.68
C GLU A 250 -18.89 10.26 -3.33
N GLU A 251 -18.59 10.04 -2.05
CA GLU A 251 -17.46 9.18 -1.61
C GLU A 251 -17.95 7.93 -0.86
N MET A 252 -18.71 8.08 0.23
CA MET A 252 -19.09 6.92 1.05
C MET A 252 -19.96 5.92 0.27
N LYS A 253 -20.94 6.40 -0.51
CA LYS A 253 -21.77 5.54 -1.37
C LYS A 253 -20.99 4.81 -2.47
N MET A 254 -19.74 5.18 -2.72
CA MET A 254 -18.85 4.59 -3.72
C MET A 254 -17.97 3.46 -3.17
N VAL A 255 -18.01 3.22 -1.85
CA VAL A 255 -17.35 2.07 -1.19
C VAL A 255 -17.75 0.74 -1.86
N ASN A 256 -16.76 -0.10 -2.15
CA ASN A 256 -16.85 -1.37 -2.88
C ASN A 256 -17.41 -1.28 -4.32
N LYS A 257 -17.54 -0.08 -4.88
CA LYS A 257 -17.98 0.14 -6.27
C LYS A 257 -16.87 0.75 -7.13
N VAL A 258 -16.25 1.79 -6.59
CA VAL A 258 -15.29 2.68 -7.25
C VAL A 258 -14.08 2.89 -6.35
N THR A 259 -14.31 2.91 -5.03
CA THR A 259 -13.29 3.10 -4.01
C THR A 259 -13.34 1.96 -2.99
N LEU A 260 -12.17 1.62 -2.48
CA LEU A 260 -11.96 0.74 -1.34
C LEU A 260 -11.45 1.59 -0.18
N MET A 261 -11.99 1.39 1.02
CA MET A 261 -11.68 2.28 2.14
C MET A 261 -11.34 1.54 3.44
N GLY A 262 -10.39 2.09 4.17
CA GLY A 262 -10.14 1.82 5.57
C GLY A 262 -10.34 3.07 6.41
N CYS A 263 -10.24 2.94 7.73
CA CYS A 263 -10.25 4.06 8.65
C CYS A 263 -9.36 3.78 9.85
N SER A 264 -8.89 4.83 10.49
CA SER A 264 -8.02 4.74 11.66
C SER A 264 -8.21 5.93 12.58
N ILE A 265 -7.65 5.80 13.79
CA ILE A 265 -7.59 6.85 14.79
C ILE A 265 -6.11 7.10 15.07
N THR A 266 -5.63 8.30 14.75
CA THR A 266 -4.20 8.66 14.86
C THR A 266 -3.81 9.30 16.20
N HIS A 267 -4.76 9.74 17.02
CA HIS A 267 -4.47 10.38 18.32
C HIS A 267 -5.36 9.80 19.42
N GLU A 268 -4.79 9.64 20.60
CA GLU A 268 -5.56 9.26 21.80
C GLU A 268 -6.47 10.40 22.21
N ASN A 269 -7.78 10.14 22.25
CA ASN A 269 -8.71 11.01 22.96
C ASN A 269 -8.83 10.55 24.41
N GLU A 270 -9.06 11.46 25.36
CA GLU A 270 -9.24 11.17 26.80
C GLU A 270 -10.36 10.13 27.11
N ASP A 271 -11.23 9.84 26.13
CA ASP A 271 -12.34 8.88 26.20
C ASP A 271 -12.07 7.53 25.50
N SER A 272 -10.81 7.25 25.14
CA SER A 272 -10.40 6.15 24.25
C SER A 272 -10.90 4.76 24.63
N ASP A 273 -11.02 4.46 25.93
CA ASP A 273 -11.44 3.15 26.44
C ASP A 273 -12.97 2.95 26.54
N LYS A 274 -13.78 3.99 26.33
CA LYS A 274 -15.23 3.91 26.63
C LYS A 274 -16.07 3.38 25.49
N ASP A 275 -15.62 3.53 24.26
CA ASP A 275 -16.43 3.36 23.05
C ASP A 275 -16.21 2.00 22.35
N GLY A 276 -15.25 1.19 22.84
CA GLY A 276 -14.92 -0.13 22.28
C GLY A 276 -14.05 -0.09 21.01
N ILE A 277 -13.51 1.09 20.66
CA ILE A 277 -12.64 1.29 19.49
C ILE A 277 -11.18 1.44 19.93
N ILE A 278 -10.30 0.69 19.27
CA ILE A 278 -8.86 0.67 19.53
C ILE A 278 -8.17 1.79 18.76
N HIS A 279 -7.30 2.52 19.45
CA HIS A 279 -6.52 3.62 18.89
C HIS A 279 -5.24 3.11 18.22
N SER A 280 -4.63 3.92 17.35
CA SER A 280 -3.42 3.55 16.61
C SER A 280 -3.55 2.21 15.87
N HIS A 281 -4.75 1.95 15.36
CA HIS A 281 -5.12 0.68 14.73
C HIS A 281 -5.95 0.90 13.46
N ALA A 282 -5.72 0.05 12.47
CA ALA A 282 -6.39 0.11 11.19
C ALA A 282 -7.68 -0.71 11.17
N TYR A 283 -8.76 -0.11 10.68
CA TYR A 283 -10.05 -0.73 10.48
C TYR A 283 -10.43 -0.75 9.00
N SER A 284 -11.27 -1.70 8.62
CA SER A 284 -11.78 -1.85 7.25
C SER A 284 -13.19 -1.31 7.14
N ILE A 285 -13.50 -0.51 6.11
CA ILE A 285 -14.89 -0.13 5.81
C ILE A 285 -15.45 -1.18 4.84
N LEU A 286 -16.37 -1.99 5.34
CA LEU A 286 -16.92 -3.12 4.60
C LEU A 286 -18.19 -2.79 3.81
N ASP A 287 -19.00 -1.84 4.26
CA ASP A 287 -20.22 -1.45 3.55
C ASP A 287 -20.77 -0.11 4.08
N VAL A 288 -21.71 0.48 3.35
CA VAL A 288 -22.48 1.64 3.77
C VAL A 288 -23.96 1.46 3.45
N ALA A 289 -24.83 1.98 4.31
CA ALA A 289 -26.27 1.83 4.13
C ALA A 289 -27.06 3.06 4.61
N GLU A 290 -28.25 3.23 4.05
CA GLU A 290 -29.27 4.14 4.56
C GLU A 290 -30.46 3.29 5.02
N TYR A 291 -30.85 3.43 6.28
CA TYR A 291 -31.99 2.72 6.86
C TYR A 291 -32.84 3.70 7.67
N GLU A 292 -34.12 3.84 7.31
CA GLU A 292 -35.08 4.74 7.96
C GLU A 292 -34.59 6.19 8.15
N GLY A 293 -33.78 6.69 7.22
CA GLY A 293 -33.21 8.04 7.26
C GLY A 293 -31.91 8.18 8.06
N GLU A 294 -31.44 7.10 8.70
CA GLU A 294 -30.10 7.04 9.29
C GLU A 294 -29.07 6.51 8.28
N ARG A 295 -27.91 7.15 8.25
CA ARG A 295 -26.74 6.74 7.47
C ARG A 295 -25.81 5.90 8.34
N LEU A 296 -25.46 4.70 7.89
CA LEU A 296 -24.73 3.70 8.66
C LEU A 296 -23.49 3.23 7.92
N VAL A 297 -22.40 3.06 8.66
CA VAL A 297 -21.12 2.55 8.15
C VAL A 297 -20.86 1.20 8.80
N HIS A 298 -20.52 0.20 8.00
CA HIS A 298 -20.14 -1.14 8.46
C HIS A 298 -18.62 -1.23 8.50
N VAL A 299 -18.08 -1.41 9.70
CA VAL A 299 -16.64 -1.35 9.97
C VAL A 299 -16.17 -2.69 10.51
N ARG A 300 -14.92 -3.07 10.24
CA ARG A 300 -14.30 -4.30 10.76
C ARG A 300 -12.95 -4.06 11.41
N ASN A 301 -12.80 -4.57 12.62
CA ASN A 301 -11.53 -4.76 13.31
C ASN A 301 -10.78 -6.00 12.77
N PRO A 302 -9.54 -5.87 12.25
CA PRO A 302 -8.77 -7.00 11.72
C PRO A 302 -8.36 -8.05 12.77
N TRP A 303 -8.50 -7.77 14.07
CA TRP A 303 -8.32 -8.77 15.13
C TRP A 303 -9.44 -9.81 15.16
N GLY A 304 -10.60 -9.48 14.56
CA GLY A 304 -11.78 -10.35 14.57
C GLY A 304 -12.43 -10.46 15.94
N ALA A 305 -12.25 -9.45 16.79
CA ALA A 305 -12.87 -9.27 18.10
C ALA A 305 -12.78 -7.78 18.50
N THR A 306 -13.49 -7.38 19.55
CA THR A 306 -13.55 -6.01 20.09
C THR A 306 -14.19 -5.03 19.12
N GLU A 307 -15.37 -4.55 19.52
CA GLU A 307 -16.33 -3.87 18.66
C GLU A 307 -16.88 -2.61 19.33
N TRP A 308 -17.41 -1.71 18.50
CA TRP A 308 -18.19 -0.54 18.90
C TRP A 308 -19.31 -0.92 19.89
N ASN A 309 -19.49 -0.14 20.95
CA ASN A 309 -20.50 -0.41 21.98
C ASN A 309 -21.64 0.64 22.08
N GLY A 310 -21.68 1.61 21.16
CA GLY A 310 -22.73 2.63 21.11
C GLY A 310 -23.90 2.29 20.17
N ASP A 311 -24.53 3.30 19.58
CA ASP A 311 -25.67 3.13 18.69
C ASP A 311 -25.33 2.27 17.47
N TRP A 312 -26.19 1.29 17.16
CA TRP A 312 -26.00 0.28 16.10
C TRP A 312 -24.88 -0.75 16.33
N SER A 313 -24.24 -0.74 17.51
CA SER A 313 -23.43 -1.87 17.98
C SER A 313 -24.21 -3.18 17.96
N ASP A 314 -23.50 -4.30 18.04
CA ASP A 314 -24.08 -5.65 18.04
C ASP A 314 -25.23 -5.86 19.03
N GLN A 315 -25.13 -5.24 20.21
CA GLN A 315 -26.09 -5.34 21.31
C GLN A 315 -27.05 -4.14 21.38
N SER A 316 -27.04 -3.25 20.38
CA SER A 316 -27.86 -2.03 20.38
C SER A 316 -29.36 -2.34 20.33
N GLU A 317 -30.15 -1.66 21.16
CA GLU A 317 -31.62 -1.77 21.16
C GLU A 317 -32.26 -1.25 19.86
N LYS A 318 -31.49 -0.57 19.00
CA LYS A 318 -31.95 -0.08 17.69
C LYS A 318 -32.19 -1.21 16.67
N TRP A 319 -31.65 -2.41 16.91
CA TRP A 319 -31.84 -3.55 16.01
C TRP A 319 -33.27 -4.09 16.05
N THR A 320 -34.06 -3.73 15.03
CA THR A 320 -35.37 -4.35 14.77
C THR A 320 -35.22 -5.59 13.88
N PRO A 321 -36.18 -6.53 13.86
CA PRO A 321 -36.15 -7.66 12.93
C PRO A 321 -36.02 -7.26 11.45
N ASP A 322 -36.58 -6.11 11.08
CA ASP A 322 -36.50 -5.57 9.72
C ASP A 322 -35.12 -4.97 9.44
N ALA A 323 -34.53 -4.24 10.40
CA ALA A 323 -33.17 -3.71 10.29
C ALA A 323 -32.13 -4.83 10.20
N ILE A 324 -32.24 -5.88 11.03
CA ILE A 324 -31.34 -7.06 11.00
C ILE A 324 -31.36 -7.69 9.62
N LYS A 325 -32.54 -7.83 9.03
CA LYS A 325 -32.69 -8.42 7.69
C LYS A 325 -32.15 -7.49 6.59
N ALA A 326 -32.39 -6.19 6.70
CA ALA A 326 -31.96 -5.20 5.71
C ALA A 326 -30.44 -5.06 5.67
N LEU A 327 -29.81 -5.00 6.84
CA LEU A 327 -28.36 -4.77 7.02
C LEU A 327 -27.56 -6.06 7.17
N SER A 328 -28.23 -7.22 7.12
CA SER A 328 -27.63 -8.55 7.29
C SER A 328 -26.83 -8.67 8.59
N HIS A 329 -27.34 -8.08 9.67
CA HIS A 329 -26.70 -8.08 10.99
C HIS A 329 -26.60 -9.47 11.59
N VAL A 330 -25.50 -9.76 12.28
CA VAL A 330 -25.26 -10.99 13.04
C VAL A 330 -24.65 -10.59 14.36
N GLU A 331 -25.38 -10.78 15.46
CA GLU A 331 -24.89 -10.51 16.82
C GLU A 331 -23.82 -11.55 17.19
N LYS A 332 -22.55 -11.16 17.10
CA LYS A 332 -21.39 -12.01 17.38
C LYS A 332 -20.13 -11.16 17.39
N ASP A 333 -19.34 -11.28 18.47
CA ASP A 333 -17.98 -10.71 18.55
C ASP A 333 -17.05 -11.37 17.50
N ASP A 334 -17.03 -10.77 16.32
CA ASP A 334 -16.21 -11.16 15.17
C ASP A 334 -15.48 -9.97 14.52
N GLY A 335 -15.50 -8.84 15.22
CA GLY A 335 -14.84 -7.59 14.89
C GLY A 335 -15.65 -6.72 13.93
N LYS A 336 -16.83 -7.14 13.46
CA LYS A 336 -17.65 -6.35 12.53
C LYS A 336 -18.79 -5.68 13.28
N PHE A 337 -19.00 -4.41 13.01
CA PHE A 337 -20.10 -3.66 13.63
C PHE A 337 -20.61 -2.57 12.70
N TRP A 338 -21.89 -2.25 12.84
CA TRP A 338 -22.47 -1.05 12.25
C TRP A 338 -22.34 0.11 13.23
N MET A 339 -22.22 1.32 12.70
CA MET A 339 -22.27 2.54 13.49
C MET A 339 -22.91 3.67 12.69
N SER A 340 -23.38 4.70 13.39
CA SER A 340 -23.91 5.90 12.71
C SER A 340 -22.80 6.63 11.96
N TYR A 341 -23.09 7.19 10.79
CA TYR A 341 -22.15 8.03 10.03
C TYR A 341 -21.67 9.25 10.84
N LYS A 342 -22.54 9.76 11.72
CA LYS A 342 -22.21 10.86 12.63
C LYS A 342 -21.13 10.46 13.65
N ASP A 343 -21.27 9.28 14.25
CA ASP A 343 -20.27 8.75 15.19
C ASP A 343 -18.99 8.35 14.47
N PHE A 344 -19.11 7.78 13.25
CA PHE A 344 -17.97 7.46 12.41
C PHE A 344 -17.06 8.69 12.20
N LEU A 345 -17.63 9.82 11.75
CA LEU A 345 -16.87 11.05 11.57
C LEU A 345 -16.35 11.70 12.86
N ARG A 346 -16.95 11.38 14.01
CA ARG A 346 -16.53 11.88 15.32
C ARG A 346 -15.34 11.09 15.86
N ILE A 347 -15.35 9.78 15.67
CA ILE A 347 -14.40 8.84 16.27
C ILE A 347 -13.19 8.63 15.35
N PHE A 348 -13.44 8.29 14.09
CA PHE A 348 -12.37 8.10 13.12
C PHE A 348 -11.93 9.46 12.58
N ASN A 349 -10.65 9.78 12.78
CA ASN A 349 -10.09 11.04 12.30
C ASN A 349 -9.50 10.90 10.90
N THR A 350 -9.18 9.67 10.48
CA THR A 350 -8.51 9.37 9.22
C THR A 350 -9.30 8.33 8.43
N ILE A 351 -9.51 8.61 7.15
CA ILE A 351 -10.10 7.70 6.16
C ILE A 351 -9.03 7.40 5.11
N ASP A 352 -8.65 6.14 5.03
CA ASP A 352 -7.77 5.60 4.00
C ASP A 352 -8.59 5.28 2.76
N ARG A 353 -8.43 6.05 1.69
CA ARG A 353 -9.17 5.85 0.43
C ARG A 353 -8.26 5.30 -0.64
N CYS A 354 -8.70 4.26 -1.35
CA CYS A 354 -8.04 3.78 -2.56
C CYS A 354 -9.04 3.76 -3.73
N ARG A 355 -8.78 4.55 -4.78
CA ARG A 355 -9.55 4.50 -6.03
C ARG A 355 -9.06 3.32 -6.85
N VAL A 356 -9.96 2.42 -7.23
CA VAL A 356 -9.65 1.27 -8.10
C VAL A 356 -10.09 1.54 -9.53
N PHE A 357 -9.44 0.90 -10.50
CA PHE A 357 -9.74 1.07 -11.92
C PHE A 357 -10.14 -0.26 -12.55
N ASP A 358 -11.20 -0.20 -13.36
CA ASP A 358 -11.64 -1.34 -14.15
C ASP A 358 -10.95 -1.37 -15.53
N VAL A 359 -11.33 -2.35 -16.36
CA VAL A 359 -10.76 -2.57 -17.71
C VAL A 359 -11.04 -1.45 -18.71
N SER A 360 -11.91 -0.48 -18.40
CA SER A 360 -12.18 0.69 -19.24
C SER A 360 -11.17 1.81 -19.07
N TRP A 361 -10.24 1.67 -18.11
CA TRP A 361 -9.16 2.63 -17.88
C TRP A 361 -7.87 2.16 -18.54
N SER A 362 -7.16 3.13 -19.12
CA SER A 362 -5.81 3.00 -19.62
C SER A 362 -4.85 3.71 -18.69
N VAL A 363 -3.60 3.24 -18.63
CA VAL A 363 -2.56 3.84 -17.80
C VAL A 363 -1.29 4.02 -18.61
N ALA A 364 -0.68 5.19 -18.49
CA ALA A 364 0.67 5.48 -18.96
C ALA A 364 1.55 5.82 -17.76
N SER A 365 2.79 5.34 -17.77
CA SER A 365 3.75 5.58 -16.69
C SER A 365 5.13 5.95 -17.24
N ASN A 366 5.82 6.84 -16.55
CA ASN A 366 7.18 7.22 -16.88
C ASN A 366 7.97 7.55 -15.61
N TRP A 367 9.23 7.12 -15.57
CA TRP A 367 10.13 7.37 -14.45
C TRP A 367 11.31 8.23 -14.90
N ILE A 368 11.64 9.23 -14.09
CA ILE A 368 12.80 10.12 -14.30
C ILE A 368 13.65 10.14 -13.06
N SER A 369 14.97 10.34 -13.23
CA SER A 369 15.79 10.89 -12.14
C SER A 369 15.40 12.36 -11.98
N TYR A 370 15.19 12.82 -10.75
CA TYR A 370 14.73 14.16 -10.41
C TYR A 370 15.71 14.80 -9.43
N ASN A 371 16.12 16.03 -9.70
CA ASN A 371 16.98 16.80 -8.83
C ASN A 371 16.14 17.62 -7.83
N VAL A 372 16.24 17.31 -6.54
CA VAL A 372 15.37 17.88 -5.50
C VAL A 372 15.74 19.34 -5.17
N GLU A 373 17.02 19.71 -5.19
CA GLU A 373 17.52 21.06 -4.88
C GLU A 373 18.80 21.36 -5.70
N PRO A 374 19.15 22.64 -5.96
CA PRO A 374 18.49 23.89 -5.53
C PRO A 374 17.44 24.43 -6.51
N ARG A 375 17.10 23.69 -7.57
CA ARG A 375 15.99 24.05 -8.50
C ARG A 375 15.27 22.78 -8.98
N SER A 376 13.94 22.76 -8.89
CA SER A 376 13.09 21.76 -9.54
C SER A 376 13.31 21.81 -11.06
N SER A 377 13.86 20.74 -11.64
CA SER A 377 14.22 20.71 -13.06
C SER A 377 13.38 19.74 -13.89
N GLY A 378 12.71 18.76 -13.26
CA GLY A 378 11.95 17.75 -13.99
C GLY A 378 10.53 18.18 -14.36
N GLU A 379 10.02 17.69 -15.48
CA GLU A 379 8.63 17.85 -15.90
C GLU A 379 8.15 16.63 -16.69
N TYR A 380 6.84 16.46 -16.76
CA TYR A 380 6.19 15.42 -17.56
C TYR A 380 5.17 16.02 -18.51
N HIS A 381 5.01 15.41 -19.68
CA HIS A 381 4.05 15.79 -20.70
C HIS A 381 3.16 14.61 -21.02
N PHE A 382 1.84 14.83 -21.04
CA PHE A 382 0.90 13.84 -21.53
C PHE A 382 -0.14 14.46 -22.47
N GLU A 383 -0.66 13.63 -23.37
CA GLU A 383 -1.65 14.03 -24.37
C GLU A 383 -2.93 13.19 -24.23
N LEU A 384 -4.06 13.88 -24.26
CA LEU A 384 -5.39 13.29 -24.37
C LEU A 384 -5.96 13.57 -25.75
N THR A 385 -6.38 12.51 -26.44
CA THR A 385 -7.06 12.53 -27.74
C THR A 385 -8.56 12.79 -27.60
N GLU A 386 -9.15 12.54 -26.43
CA GLU A 386 -10.56 12.78 -26.13
C GLU A 386 -10.79 13.34 -24.71
N ASP A 387 -11.94 13.98 -24.50
CA ASP A 387 -12.37 14.45 -23.17
C ASP A 387 -12.54 13.25 -22.24
N SER A 388 -11.89 13.28 -21.07
CA SER A 388 -11.79 12.09 -20.22
C SER A 388 -11.63 12.42 -18.74
N GLU A 389 -12.18 11.55 -17.90
CA GLU A 389 -11.82 11.50 -16.48
C GLU A 389 -10.37 11.02 -16.37
N THR A 390 -9.56 11.76 -15.63
CA THR A 390 -8.11 11.55 -15.57
C THR A 390 -7.63 11.60 -14.13
N VAL A 391 -6.90 10.57 -13.71
CA VAL A 391 -6.24 10.51 -12.40
C VAL A 391 -4.74 10.58 -12.62
N ILE A 392 -4.10 11.58 -12.00
CA ILE A 392 -2.66 11.81 -12.11
C ILE A 392 -2.03 11.47 -10.76
N VAL A 393 -0.98 10.66 -10.78
CA VAL A 393 -0.29 10.18 -9.58
C VAL A 393 1.20 10.40 -9.75
N LEU A 394 1.79 11.17 -8.84
CA LEU A 394 3.24 11.26 -8.68
C LEU A 394 3.65 10.37 -7.53
N ASN A 395 4.62 9.49 -7.74
CA ASN A 395 5.11 8.56 -6.71
C ASN A 395 6.63 8.48 -6.70
N GLN A 396 7.19 8.25 -5.53
CA GLN A 396 8.58 7.82 -5.37
C GLN A 396 8.61 6.29 -5.12
N PRO A 397 9.77 5.63 -5.20
CA PRO A 397 9.88 4.21 -4.86
C PRO A 397 9.46 3.98 -3.41
N ASP A 398 8.86 2.82 -3.14
CA ASP A 398 8.48 2.48 -1.77
C ASP A 398 9.70 2.48 -0.83
N THR A 399 9.65 3.31 0.20
CA THR A 399 10.73 3.48 1.17
C THR A 399 10.85 2.31 2.14
N ARG A 400 9.82 1.44 2.29
CA ARG A 400 9.88 0.23 3.13
C ARG A 400 10.99 -0.71 2.72
N TYR A 401 11.31 -0.76 1.41
CA TYR A 401 12.48 -1.48 0.90
C TYR A 401 13.81 -1.01 1.49
N TYR A 402 13.84 0.26 1.88
CA TYR A 402 14.99 0.99 2.37
C TYR A 402 14.97 1.15 3.88
N GLY A 403 14.00 0.61 4.63
CA GLY A 403 13.95 0.72 6.11
C GLY A 403 15.08 -0.01 6.84
N ALA A 404 16.07 -0.51 6.10
CA ALA A 404 17.38 -0.90 6.59
C ALA A 404 18.42 0.25 6.52
N PHE A 405 18.08 1.38 5.90
CA PHE A 405 18.90 2.57 5.80
C PHE A 405 18.18 3.71 6.50
N ASP A 406 18.89 4.30 7.45
CA ASP A 406 18.61 5.59 8.03
C ASP A 406 18.62 6.63 6.89
N SER A 407 17.49 6.79 6.19
CA SER A 407 17.38 7.81 5.15
C SER A 407 17.59 9.13 5.86
N LYS A 408 18.64 9.86 5.48
CA LYS A 408 18.95 11.16 6.09
C LYS A 408 17.83 12.19 5.84
N PHE A 409 16.98 11.91 4.84
CA PHE A 409 15.92 12.81 4.42
C PHE A 409 14.61 12.07 4.13
N ILE A 410 13.51 12.77 4.39
CA ILE A 410 12.18 12.45 3.90
C ILE A 410 11.87 13.39 2.73
N HIS A 411 11.26 12.84 1.68
CA HIS A 411 10.82 13.62 0.53
C HIS A 411 9.30 13.75 0.57
N ILE A 412 8.83 15.00 0.57
CA ILE A 412 7.41 15.36 0.52
C ILE A 412 7.06 15.69 -0.92
N LEU A 413 6.08 14.97 -1.48
CA LEU A 413 5.71 15.07 -2.88
C LEU A 413 4.52 16.04 -3.09
N ALA A 414 4.65 16.88 -4.11
CA ALA A 414 3.58 17.72 -4.65
C ALA A 414 3.76 17.86 -6.17
N PHE A 415 2.72 18.28 -6.89
CA PHE A 415 2.85 18.66 -8.29
C PHE A 415 1.78 19.66 -8.72
N HIS A 416 2.06 20.34 -9.83
CA HIS A 416 1.12 21.22 -10.51
C HIS A 416 0.81 20.70 -11.90
N VAL A 417 -0.44 20.86 -12.32
CA VAL A 417 -0.92 20.49 -13.66
C VAL A 417 -1.24 21.76 -14.44
N TYR A 418 -0.69 21.88 -15.64
CA TYR A 418 -0.87 23.01 -16.56
C TYR A 418 -1.49 22.54 -17.88
N ASP A 419 -2.31 23.38 -18.50
CA ASP A 419 -2.77 23.18 -19.87
C ASP A 419 -1.73 23.63 -20.91
N SER A 420 -2.05 23.46 -22.19
CA SER A 420 -1.23 23.87 -23.33
C SER A 420 -0.90 25.37 -23.36
N ASP A 421 -1.73 26.20 -22.73
CA ASP A 421 -1.53 27.66 -22.62
C ASP A 421 -0.72 28.03 -21.37
N LYS A 422 -0.15 27.04 -20.67
CA LYS A 422 0.58 27.17 -19.40
C LYS A 422 -0.26 27.74 -18.26
N LYS A 423 -1.59 27.61 -18.35
CA LYS A 423 -2.48 28.01 -17.27
C LYS A 423 -2.58 26.86 -16.26
N LEU A 424 -2.40 27.21 -14.99
CA LEU A 424 -2.52 26.27 -13.88
C LEU A 424 -3.97 25.76 -13.77
N ILE A 425 -4.13 24.44 -13.81
CA ILE A 425 -5.40 23.73 -13.67
C ILE A 425 -5.59 23.28 -12.22
N MET A 426 -4.58 22.63 -11.66
CA MET A 426 -4.68 21.97 -10.35
C MET A 426 -3.34 21.99 -9.63
N ARG A 427 -3.41 22.09 -8.30
CA ARG A 427 -2.28 21.83 -7.40
C ARG A 427 -2.58 20.59 -6.59
N ALA A 428 -1.77 19.55 -6.75
CA ALA A 428 -1.85 18.33 -5.97
C ALA A 428 -0.80 18.38 -4.85
N ARG A 429 -1.27 18.23 -3.61
CA ARG A 429 -0.45 18.13 -2.40
C ARG A 429 -1.05 17.04 -1.53
N GLY A 430 -0.21 16.26 -0.87
CA GLY A 430 -0.73 15.32 0.13
C GLY A 430 -1.34 16.08 1.31
N THR A 431 -2.34 15.45 1.92
CA THR A 431 -3.10 15.97 3.05
C THR A 431 -2.43 15.68 4.39
N GLY A 432 -1.68 14.58 4.50
CA GLY A 432 -0.95 14.20 5.71
C GLY A 432 0.30 15.03 5.98
N ALA A 433 0.86 14.91 7.18
CA ALA A 433 2.11 15.58 7.57
C ALA A 433 3.29 15.16 6.68
N TYR A 434 3.33 13.88 6.26
CA TYR A 434 4.42 13.32 5.45
C TYR A 434 3.85 12.40 4.36
N PRO A 435 3.28 12.95 3.26
CA PRO A 435 2.85 12.15 2.12
C PRO A 435 4.09 11.68 1.36
N THR A 436 4.65 10.57 1.84
CA THR A 436 5.95 10.09 1.38
C THR A 436 5.81 9.27 0.11
N ARG A 437 4.91 8.30 0.03
CA ARG A 437 4.92 7.37 -1.11
C ARG A 437 4.39 7.97 -2.42
N SER A 438 3.24 8.62 -2.36
CA SER A 438 2.57 9.17 -3.54
C SER A 438 1.67 10.36 -3.21
N VAL A 439 1.38 11.15 -4.23
CA VAL A 439 0.37 12.21 -4.22
C VAL A 439 -0.42 12.11 -5.52
N ASN A 440 -1.73 12.36 -5.48
CA ASN A 440 -2.58 12.28 -6.66
C ASN A 440 -3.64 13.38 -6.71
N CYS A 441 -4.24 13.54 -7.89
CA CYS A 441 -5.47 14.31 -8.06
C CYS A 441 -6.35 13.68 -9.15
N GLU A 442 -7.67 13.83 -8.98
CA GLU A 442 -8.69 13.38 -9.93
C GLU A 442 -9.29 14.59 -10.65
N LEU A 443 -9.32 14.57 -11.99
CA LEU A 443 -9.71 15.69 -12.85
C LEU A 443 -10.62 15.22 -13.99
N LYS A 444 -11.45 16.14 -14.50
CA LYS A 444 -12.13 15.97 -15.79
C LYS A 444 -11.46 16.90 -16.79
N LEU A 445 -10.66 16.33 -17.68
CA LEU A 445 -9.84 17.06 -18.65
C LEU A 445 -10.45 16.98 -20.04
N LYS A 446 -10.19 17.99 -20.85
CA LYS A 446 -10.57 17.99 -22.27
C LYS A 446 -9.48 17.34 -23.09
N ALA A 447 -9.78 16.99 -24.33
CA ALA A 447 -8.75 16.63 -25.30
C ALA A 447 -7.72 17.78 -25.41
N GLY A 448 -6.44 17.45 -25.33
CA GLY A 448 -5.35 18.44 -25.31
C GLY A 448 -4.05 17.89 -24.70
N SER A 449 -3.04 18.75 -24.70
CA SER A 449 -1.73 18.47 -24.11
C SER A 449 -1.61 19.15 -22.73
N TYR A 450 -0.99 18.44 -21.80
CA TYR A 450 -0.86 18.86 -20.41
C TYR A 450 0.58 18.68 -19.92
N THR A 451 1.03 19.61 -19.08
CA THR A 451 2.34 19.55 -18.42
C THR A 451 2.16 19.36 -16.93
N VAL A 452 2.87 18.39 -16.36
CA VAL A 452 2.91 18.14 -14.91
C VAL A 452 4.30 18.51 -14.40
N ILE A 453 4.34 19.45 -13.44
CA ILE A 453 5.58 19.91 -12.82
C ILE A 453 5.62 19.38 -11.38
N PRO A 454 6.52 18.43 -11.06
CA PRO A 454 6.76 17.98 -9.70
C PRO A 454 7.42 19.04 -8.83
N HIS A 455 7.00 19.08 -7.58
CA HIS A 455 7.57 19.86 -6.50
C HIS A 455 7.91 18.91 -5.35
N VAL A 456 9.20 18.71 -5.09
CA VAL A 456 9.66 17.85 -3.99
C VAL A 456 10.34 18.70 -2.94
N GLN A 457 9.86 18.60 -1.70
CA GLN A 457 10.50 19.20 -0.54
C GLN A 457 11.29 18.13 0.21
N ARG A 458 12.50 18.45 0.64
CA ARG A 458 13.38 17.56 1.40
C ARG A 458 13.46 18.01 2.85
N GLU A 459 13.16 17.12 3.79
CA GLU A 459 13.27 17.39 5.23
C GLU A 459 14.23 16.41 5.91
N PRO A 460 15.12 16.87 6.80
CA PRO A 460 15.98 15.95 7.56
C PRO A 460 15.16 15.08 8.51
N THR A 461 15.43 13.78 8.52
CA THR A 461 14.69 12.80 9.32
C THR A 461 14.81 13.06 10.83
N ASP A 462 15.91 13.66 11.28
CA ASP A 462 16.15 13.99 12.70
C ASP A 462 15.24 15.11 13.26
N VAL A 463 14.71 15.99 12.41
CA VAL A 463 13.89 17.14 12.85
C VAL A 463 12.52 16.67 13.34
N ILE A 464 12.00 15.59 12.76
CA ILE A 464 10.67 15.05 13.05
C ILE A 464 10.65 14.34 14.41
N HIS A 465 11.77 13.75 14.84
CA HIS A 465 11.85 13.05 16.12
C HIS A 465 12.04 13.98 17.34
N ASN A 466 12.38 15.25 17.14
CA ASN A 466 12.65 16.21 18.22
C ASN A 466 11.47 17.15 18.54
N SER A 467 10.41 17.20 17.72
CA SER A 467 9.24 18.04 18.03
C SER A 467 8.34 17.47 19.13
N ASP A 468 8.47 16.18 19.45
CA ASP A 468 7.61 15.49 20.41
C ASP A 468 8.36 15.01 21.67
N SER A 469 9.62 15.45 21.87
CA SER A 469 10.50 14.86 22.89
C SER A 469 10.50 15.54 24.27
N GLU A 470 9.54 16.42 24.58
CA GLU A 470 9.51 17.07 25.91
C GLU A 470 8.49 16.54 26.90
N ASN A 471 7.56 15.66 26.54
CA ASN A 471 6.84 14.83 27.50
C ASN A 471 6.18 13.64 26.78
N ASP A 472 6.11 12.53 27.51
CA ASP A 472 5.31 11.33 27.25
C ASP A 472 5.99 10.12 26.61
N THR A 473 5.87 9.04 27.37
CA THR A 473 6.30 7.67 27.13
C THR A 473 5.35 6.98 26.16
N GLU A 474 5.19 7.44 24.93
CA GLU A 474 4.48 6.66 23.92
C GLU A 474 4.80 7.16 22.52
N LYS A 475 5.21 6.22 21.66
CA LYS A 475 5.65 6.50 20.29
C LYS A 475 4.41 6.78 19.44
N ASP A 476 4.23 8.01 18.98
CA ASP A 476 3.31 8.36 17.87
C ASP A 476 3.82 7.69 16.57
N ASN A 477 3.45 6.42 16.39
CA ASN A 477 3.98 5.53 15.34
C ASN A 477 3.19 5.56 14.01
N ALA A 478 2.23 6.47 13.84
CA ALA A 478 1.27 6.39 12.74
C ALA A 478 1.74 6.97 11.40
N LEU A 479 2.86 7.70 11.34
CA LEU A 479 3.18 8.54 10.17
C LEU A 479 4.49 8.21 9.44
N THR A 480 5.28 7.25 9.93
CA THR A 480 6.55 6.87 9.27
C THR A 480 6.67 5.36 9.10
N PRO A 481 6.63 4.83 7.87
CA PRO A 481 6.94 3.42 7.62
C PRO A 481 8.42 3.14 7.99
N GLY A 482 8.65 2.38 9.05
CA GLY A 482 9.90 1.64 9.26
C GLY A 482 11.14 2.39 9.77
N ALA A 483 11.05 3.66 10.21
CA ALA A 483 12.21 4.34 10.80
C ALA A 483 12.35 4.01 12.31
N THR A 484 12.80 2.80 12.65
CA THR A 484 13.26 2.52 14.02
C THR A 484 14.71 2.96 14.17
N ARG A 485 14.93 3.99 15.00
CA ARG A 485 16.25 4.52 15.34
C ARG A 485 17.08 3.44 16.03
N ALA A 486 18.20 3.02 15.43
CA ALA A 486 19.28 2.36 16.14
C ALA A 486 20.09 3.44 16.87
N THR A 487 19.76 3.75 18.12
CA THR A 487 20.59 4.64 18.94
C THR A 487 21.84 3.90 19.41
N SER A 488 22.99 4.13 18.79
CA SER A 488 24.27 4.46 19.45
C SER A 488 25.46 4.27 18.50
N ASP A 489 26.51 5.03 18.81
CA ASP A 489 27.80 5.09 18.12
C ASP A 489 28.38 3.74 17.71
N ALA A 490 28.97 3.73 16.51
CA ALA A 490 29.59 2.60 15.81
C ALA A 490 28.61 1.50 15.35
N ILE A 491 27.94 1.73 14.21
CA ILE A 491 27.27 0.67 13.45
C ILE A 491 28.33 -0.40 13.13
N ASP A 492 28.19 -1.58 13.74
CA ASP A 492 29.02 -2.74 13.44
C ASP A 492 28.97 -3.01 11.92
N LYS A 493 30.13 -3.15 11.28
CA LYS A 493 30.23 -3.47 9.84
C LYS A 493 29.38 -4.69 9.48
N GLY A 494 29.18 -5.63 10.40
CA GLY A 494 28.29 -6.77 10.22
C GLY A 494 26.81 -6.40 10.03
N VAL A 495 26.30 -5.41 10.76
CA VAL A 495 24.92 -4.90 10.66
C VAL A 495 24.74 -4.13 9.36
N LEU A 496 25.70 -3.27 9.01
CA LEU A 496 25.66 -2.50 7.77
C LEU A 496 25.68 -3.41 6.54
N MET A 497 26.56 -4.40 6.50
CA MET A 497 26.64 -5.37 5.39
C MET A 497 25.37 -6.22 5.27
N PHE A 498 24.75 -6.58 6.40
CA PHE A 498 23.47 -7.28 6.42
C PHE A 498 22.35 -6.43 5.81
N GLN A 499 22.23 -5.18 6.24
CA GLN A 499 21.26 -4.21 5.73
C GLN A 499 21.48 -3.94 4.23
N GLN A 500 22.74 -3.77 3.80
CA GLN A 500 23.10 -3.56 2.40
C GLN A 500 22.74 -4.74 1.50
N ARG A 501 23.03 -5.98 1.91
CA ARG A 501 22.67 -7.18 1.14
C ARG A 501 21.16 -7.30 0.95
N LYS A 502 20.41 -7.08 2.03
CA LYS A 502 18.95 -7.14 2.03
C LYS A 502 18.35 -6.08 1.10
N ALA A 503 18.80 -4.85 1.23
CA ALA A 503 18.38 -3.79 0.34
C ALA A 503 18.78 -4.01 -1.11
N THR A 504 19.94 -4.62 -1.39
CA THR A 504 20.37 -4.93 -2.76
C THR A 504 19.43 -5.94 -3.41
N MET A 505 19.06 -7.00 -2.66
CA MET A 505 18.08 -7.98 -3.14
C MET A 505 16.75 -7.32 -3.49
N VAL A 506 16.25 -6.45 -2.62
CA VAL A 506 14.96 -5.78 -2.79
C VAL A 506 15.01 -4.69 -3.89
N ARG A 507 16.07 -3.87 -3.92
CA ARG A 507 16.33 -2.86 -4.97
C ARG A 507 16.46 -3.50 -6.35
N SER A 508 17.12 -4.65 -6.47
CA SER A 508 17.23 -5.35 -7.75
C SER A 508 15.86 -5.75 -8.31
N MET A 509 14.87 -5.98 -7.45
CA MET A 509 13.50 -6.33 -7.85
C MET A 509 12.69 -5.10 -8.31
N SER A 510 12.89 -3.93 -7.67
CA SER A 510 12.19 -2.68 -7.99
C SER A 510 12.92 -1.83 -9.05
N MET A 511 14.19 -1.46 -8.82
CA MET A 511 14.96 -0.53 -9.66
C MET A 511 15.34 -1.10 -11.03
N ALA A 512 15.54 -2.41 -11.17
CA ALA A 512 15.84 -2.98 -12.49
C ALA A 512 14.72 -2.70 -13.50
N ARG A 513 13.45 -2.65 -13.05
CA ARG A 513 12.31 -2.28 -13.90
C ARG A 513 12.17 -0.77 -14.07
N VAL A 514 12.33 0.00 -13.00
CA VAL A 514 12.29 1.48 -13.05
C VAL A 514 13.33 2.03 -14.03
N MET A 515 14.49 1.38 -14.15
CA MET A 515 15.58 1.76 -15.06
C MET A 515 15.54 1.04 -16.42
N GLY A 516 14.47 0.27 -16.73
CA GLY A 516 14.31 -0.43 -18.00
C GLY A 516 15.30 -1.57 -18.27
N ARG A 517 15.99 -2.09 -17.24
CA ARG A 517 16.90 -3.24 -17.36
C ARG A 517 16.11 -4.56 -17.34
N LYS A 518 16.51 -5.52 -18.19
CA LYS A 518 15.90 -6.86 -18.25
C LYS A 518 16.09 -7.57 -16.89
N LEU A 519 15.00 -7.99 -16.25
CA LEU A 519 15.01 -8.94 -15.12
C LEU A 519 15.40 -10.33 -15.62
N LEU A 520 16.68 -10.53 -15.93
CA LEU A 520 17.28 -11.85 -15.86
C LEU A 520 17.68 -12.05 -14.39
N GLY A 521 17.42 -13.24 -13.84
CA GLY A 521 17.73 -13.55 -12.45
C GLY A 521 19.16 -13.11 -12.13
N VAL A 522 19.27 -12.18 -11.17
CA VAL A 522 20.56 -11.60 -10.79
C VAL A 522 21.36 -12.67 -10.06
N ASP A 523 22.40 -13.16 -10.71
CA ASP A 523 23.52 -13.87 -10.08
C ASP A 523 24.36 -12.84 -9.31
N ASP A 524 24.84 -13.22 -8.13
CA ASP A 524 25.52 -12.37 -7.15
C ASP A 524 26.89 -11.79 -7.61
N GLU A 525 27.27 -11.92 -8.89
CA GLU A 525 28.66 -11.68 -9.35
C GLU A 525 28.92 -10.34 -10.05
N ASP A 526 27.90 -9.49 -10.31
CA ASP A 526 28.06 -8.28 -11.15
C ASP A 526 28.14 -6.95 -10.38
N PHE A 527 28.86 -6.86 -9.25
CA PHE A 527 29.23 -5.54 -8.71
C PHE A 527 30.66 -5.53 -8.15
N GLU A 528 31.59 -4.98 -8.93
CA GLU A 528 32.90 -4.57 -8.45
C GLU A 528 32.75 -3.37 -7.51
N ASP A 529 33.57 -3.37 -6.45
CA ASP A 529 33.66 -2.36 -5.40
C ASP A 529 34.12 -1.02 -5.99
N VAL A 530 33.17 -0.17 -6.41
CA VAL A 530 33.46 1.17 -6.92
C VAL A 530 33.64 2.12 -5.73
N GLY A 531 34.82 2.74 -5.63
CA GLY A 531 35.26 3.57 -4.50
C GLY A 531 34.24 4.66 -4.11
N LEU A 532 33.74 4.57 -2.88
CA LEU A 532 32.51 5.21 -2.39
C LEU A 532 32.61 6.70 -2.02
N ASP A 533 33.77 7.35 -2.00
CA ASP A 533 33.87 8.63 -1.26
C ASP A 533 33.59 9.91 -2.09
N THR A 534 33.53 9.85 -3.42
CA THR A 534 33.32 11.05 -4.28
C THR A 534 31.99 11.06 -5.04
N GLU A 535 31.46 9.91 -5.46
CA GLU A 535 30.15 9.81 -6.13
C GLU A 535 28.95 10.04 -5.19
N LEU A 536 29.14 9.88 -3.87
CA LEU A 536 28.09 10.00 -2.85
C LEU A 536 27.60 11.45 -2.62
N GLU A 537 28.42 12.47 -2.90
CA GLU A 537 28.02 13.88 -2.79
C GLU A 537 27.10 14.31 -3.95
N GLU A 538 27.35 13.82 -5.17
CA GLU A 538 26.52 14.11 -6.35
C GLU A 538 25.17 13.36 -6.32
N ALA A 539 25.15 12.13 -5.80
CA ALA A 539 23.94 11.31 -5.67
C ALA A 539 22.96 11.79 -4.57
N LYS A 540 23.39 12.68 -3.66
CA LYS A 540 22.58 13.17 -2.52
C LYS A 540 21.32 13.96 -2.96
N TRP A 541 21.33 14.47 -4.19
CA TRP A 541 20.28 15.36 -4.71
C TRP A 541 19.34 14.67 -5.69
N GLN A 542 19.60 13.42 -6.05
CA GLN A 542 18.81 12.68 -7.03
C GLN A 542 17.76 11.78 -6.34
N LEU A 543 16.50 11.95 -6.74
CA LEU A 543 15.38 11.12 -6.36
C LEU A 543 14.75 10.53 -7.62
N MET A 544 14.46 9.23 -7.64
CA MET A 544 13.64 8.66 -8.72
C MET A 544 12.19 9.08 -8.51
N LEU A 545 11.58 9.69 -9.52
CA LEU A 545 10.16 10.03 -9.52
C LEU A 545 9.45 9.32 -10.66
N GLY A 546 8.31 8.71 -10.35
CA GLY A 546 7.40 8.12 -11.30
C GLY A 546 6.15 8.98 -11.42
N LEU A 547 5.70 9.23 -12.65
CA LEU A 547 4.36 9.73 -12.90
C LEU A 547 3.53 8.62 -13.55
N ARG A 548 2.30 8.46 -13.07
CA ARG A 548 1.26 7.64 -13.69
C ARG A 548 0.07 8.52 -14.02
N VAL A 549 -0.48 8.32 -15.21
CA VAL A 549 -1.73 8.95 -15.64
C VAL A 549 -2.70 7.85 -16.01
N TYR A 550 -3.86 7.83 -15.37
CA TYR A 550 -4.98 6.95 -15.68
C TYR A 550 -6.04 7.76 -16.41
N SER A 551 -6.58 7.22 -17.50
CA SER A 551 -7.63 7.88 -18.29
C SER A 551 -8.50 6.85 -19.01
N HIS A 552 -9.74 7.20 -19.35
CA HIS A 552 -10.53 6.40 -20.29
C HIS A 552 -10.00 6.46 -21.74
N ASP A 553 -9.07 7.38 -22.05
CA ASP A 553 -8.44 7.46 -23.37
C ASP A 553 -7.45 6.29 -23.59
N PRO A 554 -7.70 5.41 -24.58
CA PRO A 554 -6.81 4.27 -24.88
C PRO A 554 -5.47 4.66 -25.53
N ASN A 555 -5.32 5.88 -26.04
CA ASN A 555 -4.14 6.35 -26.77
C ASN A 555 -3.26 7.30 -25.93
N LEU A 556 -3.38 7.21 -24.61
CA LEU A 556 -2.62 8.03 -23.67
C LEU A 556 -1.10 7.88 -23.89
N LYS A 557 -0.43 9.02 -24.04
CA LYS A 557 1.03 9.12 -24.12
C LYS A 557 1.55 9.92 -22.95
N LEU A 558 2.68 9.50 -22.39
CA LEU A 558 3.34 10.17 -21.27
C LEU A 558 4.85 10.12 -21.46
N ASP A 559 5.48 11.28 -21.43
CA ASP A 559 6.92 11.45 -21.53
C ASP A 559 7.43 12.28 -20.35
N GLY A 560 8.55 11.86 -19.76
CA GLY A 560 9.21 12.56 -18.65
C GLY A 560 10.56 13.10 -19.06
N HIS A 561 10.91 14.27 -18.52
CA HIS A 561 12.22 14.91 -18.71
C HIS A 561 12.86 15.18 -17.34
N THR A 562 14.07 14.65 -17.13
CA THR A 562 14.85 14.77 -15.88
C THR A 562 15.27 16.21 -15.54
N GLY A 563 15.35 17.07 -16.55
CA GLY A 563 15.85 18.44 -16.41
C GLY A 563 17.34 18.50 -16.09
N ASP A 564 17.96 19.62 -16.42
CA ASP A 564 19.42 19.78 -16.28
C ASP A 564 19.80 20.29 -14.89
N HIS A 565 20.79 19.64 -14.26
CA HIS A 565 21.37 20.11 -13.00
C HIS A 565 22.36 21.26 -13.26
N PRO A 566 22.21 22.44 -12.62
CA PRO A 566 23.06 23.60 -12.91
C PRO A 566 24.54 23.41 -12.54
N LEU A 567 24.90 22.47 -11.66
CA LEU A 567 26.29 22.13 -11.32
C LEU A 567 26.88 21.00 -12.18
N LEU A 568 26.09 20.35 -13.05
CA LEU A 568 26.59 19.36 -14.03
C LEU A 568 26.91 20.01 -15.39
N LYS A 569 26.80 21.34 -15.50
CA LYS A 569 27.52 22.04 -16.57
C LYS A 569 29.00 21.90 -16.24
N GLU A 570 29.70 21.06 -17.00
CA GLU A 570 31.14 21.16 -17.12
C GLU A 570 31.47 22.65 -17.27
N CYS A 571 32.30 23.16 -16.37
CA CYS A 571 32.94 24.45 -16.58
C CYS A 571 33.77 24.29 -17.86
N ASP A 572 33.18 24.59 -19.01
CA ASP A 572 33.95 24.99 -20.16
C ASP A 572 34.80 26.16 -19.67
N GLU A 573 36.10 25.90 -19.60
CA GLU A 573 37.14 26.87 -19.34
C GLU A 573 36.94 28.04 -20.28
N ASP A 574 36.38 29.15 -19.78
CA ASP A 574 36.70 30.53 -20.12
C ASP A 574 35.54 31.46 -19.75
N GLU A 575 35.63 32.10 -18.59
CA GLU A 575 35.75 33.57 -18.54
C GLU A 575 35.84 34.05 -17.09
N GLN A 576 37.05 34.49 -16.75
CA GLN A 576 37.29 35.36 -15.62
C GLN A 576 36.51 36.67 -15.79
N THR A 577 35.86 37.09 -14.69
CA THR A 577 35.71 38.45 -14.16
C THR A 577 34.27 38.89 -13.88
N ARG A 578 34.13 39.53 -12.71
CA ARG A 578 33.03 40.39 -12.21
C ARG A 578 31.89 39.66 -11.49
N ASP A 579 31.36 40.13 -10.37
CA ASP A 579 31.72 41.19 -9.42
C ASP A 579 30.89 40.88 -8.16
N THR A 580 31.45 41.15 -6.99
CA THR A 580 30.77 40.98 -5.70
C THR A 580 29.87 42.18 -5.43
N THR A 581 28.55 41.99 -5.42
CA THR A 581 27.64 42.93 -4.75
C THR A 581 26.53 42.19 -4.01
N GLU A 582 26.41 42.56 -2.74
CA GLU A 582 25.47 42.10 -1.71
C GLU A 582 23.98 42.33 -2.05
N LYS A 583 23.15 41.70 -1.20
CA LYS A 583 21.70 41.89 -0.89
C LYS A 583 20.76 40.88 -1.54
N GLU A 584 19.71 40.35 -0.92
CA GLU A 584 19.12 40.43 0.43
C GLU A 584 18.00 39.36 0.49
N ASP A 585 17.73 38.85 1.69
CA ASP A 585 16.49 38.24 2.24
C ASP A 585 16.01 36.81 1.88
N PRO A 586 15.74 35.92 2.87
CA PRO A 586 15.36 34.52 2.66
C PRO A 586 13.85 34.20 2.69
N GLU A 587 12.94 35.16 2.54
CA GLU A 587 11.48 34.91 2.62
C GLU A 587 10.74 34.91 1.26
N GLY A 588 11.46 34.86 0.13
CA GLY A 588 10.89 34.98 -1.22
C GLY A 588 10.66 33.69 -2.02
N VAL A 589 10.68 32.50 -1.41
CA VAL A 589 10.67 31.21 -2.15
C VAL A 589 9.24 30.75 -2.48
N THR A 590 8.52 31.50 -3.31
CA THR A 590 7.25 31.03 -3.95
C THR A 590 7.01 31.63 -5.34
N ALA A 591 8.05 31.96 -6.11
CA ALA A 591 7.85 32.43 -7.49
C ALA A 591 7.47 31.27 -8.43
N THR A 592 6.19 31.20 -8.78
CA THR A 592 5.62 30.30 -9.80
C THR A 592 6.03 30.74 -11.21
N LEU A 593 5.86 29.88 -12.22
CA LEU A 593 6.14 30.23 -13.63
C LEU A 593 5.38 31.49 -14.11
N ALA A 594 4.27 31.84 -13.44
CA ALA A 594 3.52 33.07 -13.69
C ALA A 594 4.26 34.34 -13.24
N ASP A 595 5.09 34.26 -12.20
CA ASP A 595 5.87 35.38 -11.67
C ASP A 595 7.04 35.76 -12.59
N LYS A 596 7.42 34.87 -13.52
CA LYS A 596 8.40 35.15 -14.57
C LYS A 596 7.81 35.84 -15.82
N LEU A 597 6.48 36.00 -15.91
CA LEU A 597 5.79 36.47 -17.12
C LEU A 597 5.06 37.82 -16.99
N GLN A 598 5.26 38.58 -15.92
CA GLN A 598 4.77 39.96 -15.84
C GLN A 598 5.92 40.93 -15.53
N ILE A 599 6.37 41.65 -16.56
CA ILE A 599 6.51 43.12 -16.64
C ILE A 599 6.87 43.44 -18.11
N SER A 600 5.86 43.80 -18.89
CA SER A 600 6.02 44.62 -20.11
C SER A 600 4.76 45.46 -20.25
N THR A 601 4.63 46.44 -19.37
CA THR A 601 3.69 47.55 -19.53
C THR A 601 4.43 48.84 -19.22
N GLU A 602 5.09 49.39 -20.23
CA GLU A 602 5.35 50.83 -20.26
C GLU A 602 4.33 51.50 -21.20
N PRO A 603 3.82 52.68 -20.83
CA PRO A 603 2.87 53.44 -21.63
C PRO A 603 3.60 54.19 -22.76
N LYS A 604 2.99 54.23 -23.94
CA LYS A 604 3.38 55.17 -25.00
C LYS A 604 2.76 56.54 -24.75
N GLU A 605 3.58 57.52 -24.43
CA GLU A 605 3.47 58.95 -24.72
C GLU A 605 4.90 59.39 -25.09
N GLU A 606 5.23 60.12 -26.15
CA GLU A 606 4.54 61.09 -27.01
C GLU A 606 4.58 60.75 -28.51
#